data_AF-A0A2D9C6V6-F1
#
_entry.id   AF-A0A2D9C6V6-F1
#
_cell.length_a   1.000
_cell.length_b   1.000
_cell.length_c   1.000
_cell.angle_alpha   90.00
_cell.angle_beta   90.00
_cell.angle_gamma   90.00
#
_symmetry.space_group_name_H-M   'P 1'
#
loop_
_entity.id
_entity.type
_entity.pdbx_description
1 polymer ?
#
loop_
_entity_poly.entity_id
_entity_poly.type
_entity_poly.pdbx_seq_one_letter_code
_entity_poly.pdbx_strand_id
1 'polypeptide(L)'
;MVQLKVFSDSTKSDAYYIDLYEESPIKLNFSIEDITNAEAKSVFSRTFRVPATGNNNLFFKFAFMIDDVDFDVTVKKPAEIYVNGAIFRQGHIRLQKIYNNKSQHRYDYEIIFLGETRDFAS
;
A
#
# COMPACT_ATOMS: atom_id res chain seq x y z
N MET A 1 10.65 10.70 -7.86
CA MET A 1 10.65 9.25 -7.55
C MET A 1 9.68 8.98 -6.41
N VAL A 2 8.77 8.01 -6.57
CA VAL A 2 7.83 7.58 -5.53
C VAL A 2 8.34 6.29 -4.90
N GLN A 3 8.30 6.19 -3.58
CA GLN A 3 8.68 4.98 -2.86
C GLN A 3 7.60 4.64 -1.83
N LEU A 4 7.37 3.35 -1.62
CA LEU A 4 6.44 2.84 -0.61
C LEU A 4 7.22 2.03 0.42
N LYS A 5 7.21 2.50 1.66
CA LYS A 5 7.82 1.82 2.81
C LYS A 5 6.70 1.21 3.65
N VAL A 6 6.84 -0.07 4.02
CA VAL A 6 5.84 -0.81 4.79
C VAL A 6 6.51 -1.46 5.99
N PHE A 7 5.79 -1.56 7.09
CA PHE A 7 6.27 -2.16 8.33
C PHE A 7 5.59 -3.50 8.60
N SER A 8 6.32 -4.43 9.24
CA SER A 8 5.79 -5.75 9.64
C SER A 8 4.64 -5.66 10.64
N ASP A 9 4.71 -4.71 11.57
CA ASP A 9 3.70 -4.47 12.61
C ASP A 9 3.66 -3.00 13.04
N SER A 10 2.70 -2.65 13.90
CA SER A 10 2.49 -1.36 14.56
C SER A 10 3.71 -0.90 15.36
N THR A 11 4.53 -1.83 15.86
CA THR A 11 5.80 -1.54 16.54
C THR A 11 6.91 -1.07 15.60
N LYS A 12 6.69 -1.14 14.28
CA LYS A 12 7.65 -0.78 13.22
C LYS A 12 9.00 -1.52 13.37
N SER A 13 8.99 -2.78 13.81
CA SER A 13 10.21 -3.57 14.04
C SER A 13 11.04 -3.76 12.76
N ASP A 14 10.37 -4.11 11.66
CA ASP A 14 11.00 -4.37 10.38
C ASP A 14 10.38 -3.49 9.31
N ALA A 15 11.22 -2.94 8.44
CA ALA A 15 10.80 -2.09 7.34
C ALA A 15 11.17 -2.70 5.99
N TYR A 16 10.21 -2.68 5.08
CA TYR A 16 10.31 -3.22 3.73
C TYR A 16 10.04 -2.11 2.72
N TYR A 17 10.88 -2.01 1.70
CA TYR A 17 10.65 -1.11 0.57
C TYR A 17 10.01 -1.91 -0.55
N ILE A 18 8.80 -1.54 -0.93
CA ILE A 18 8.04 -2.27 -1.95
C ILE A 18 8.46 -1.78 -3.33
N ASP A 19 8.83 -2.73 -4.19
CA ASP A 19 9.12 -2.48 -5.60
C ASP A 19 7.82 -2.08 -6.31
N LEU A 20 7.79 -0.87 -6.85
CA LEU A 20 6.66 -0.33 -7.62
C LEU A 20 6.94 -0.45 -9.12
N TYR A 21 5.90 -0.63 -9.94
CA TYR A 21 6.05 -0.52 -11.39
C TYR A 21 6.43 0.92 -11.80
N GLU A 22 7.39 1.04 -12.73
CA GLU A 22 7.85 2.34 -13.28
C GLU A 22 6.71 3.13 -13.93
N GLU A 23 5.82 2.43 -14.65
CA GLU A 23 4.70 3.00 -15.39
C GLU A 23 3.36 2.79 -14.67
N SER A 24 3.25 3.01 -13.37
CA SER A 24 1.92 3.00 -12.74
C SER A 24 1.18 4.30 -13.09
N PRO A 25 0.22 4.36 -14.06
CA PRO A 25 -0.66 5.50 -14.17
C PRO A 25 -1.41 5.62 -12.84
N ILE A 26 -1.11 6.69 -12.14
CA ILE A 26 -1.59 6.93 -10.79
C ILE A 26 -3.07 7.28 -10.90
N LYS A 27 -3.98 6.31 -10.70
CA LYS A 27 -5.38 6.62 -10.42
C LYS A 27 -5.49 7.08 -8.97
N LEU A 28 -5.26 8.38 -8.75
CA LEU A 28 -5.63 9.05 -7.51
C LEU A 28 -7.16 9.09 -7.43
N ASN A 29 -7.74 8.26 -6.57
CA ASN A 29 -9.16 8.37 -6.24
C ASN A 29 -9.26 9.29 -5.01
N PHE A 30 -9.53 10.57 -5.24
CA PHE A 30 -9.98 11.46 -4.17
C PHE A 30 -11.48 11.26 -4.01
N SER A 31 -11.92 10.51 -3.00
CA SER A 31 -13.30 10.57 -2.56
C SER A 31 -13.43 11.78 -1.62
N ILE A 32 -13.86 12.91 -2.19
CA ILE A 32 -14.32 14.05 -1.40
C ILE A 32 -15.78 13.73 -1.07
N GLU A 33 -16.06 13.34 0.16
CA GLU A 33 -17.43 13.37 0.64
C GLU A 33 -17.84 14.84 0.77
N ASP A 34 -18.89 15.21 0.04
CA ASP A 34 -19.52 16.53 0.06
C ASP A 34 -20.14 16.73 1.44
N ILE A 35 -19.51 17.55 2.29
CA ILE A 35 -20.02 17.85 3.63
C ILE A 35 -20.15 19.37 3.73
N THR A 36 -21.40 19.83 3.75
CA THR A 36 -21.85 21.21 4.01
C THR A 36 -21.54 21.70 5.44
N ASN A 37 -20.60 21.06 6.14
CA ASN A 37 -20.17 21.37 7.49
C ASN A 37 -18.62 21.30 7.53
N ALA A 38 -17.99 22.26 8.21
CA ALA A 38 -16.58 22.65 8.06
C ALA A 38 -15.51 21.64 8.56
N GLU A 39 -15.78 20.34 8.47
CA GLU A 39 -14.91 19.25 8.97
C GLU A 39 -14.74 18.12 7.95
N ALA A 40 -14.63 18.44 6.66
CA ALA A 40 -14.34 17.44 5.63
C ALA A 40 -12.91 16.88 5.78
N LYS A 41 -12.75 15.84 6.61
CA LYS A 41 -11.50 15.06 6.70
C LYS A 41 -11.35 14.25 5.41
N SER A 42 -10.62 14.80 4.44
CA SER A 42 -10.30 14.11 3.18
C SER A 42 -9.60 12.78 3.47
N VAL A 43 -10.29 11.67 3.24
CA VAL A 43 -9.74 10.31 3.38
C VAL A 43 -8.91 9.99 2.14
N PHE A 44 -7.59 10.09 2.27
CA PHE A 44 -6.68 9.74 1.18
C PHE A 44 -6.61 8.22 1.04
N SER A 45 -6.97 7.69 -0.12
CA SER A 45 -6.71 6.29 -0.46
C SER A 45 -6.03 6.17 -1.82
N ARG A 46 -5.16 5.16 -1.95
CA ARG A 46 -4.42 4.92 -3.20
C ARG A 46 -4.15 3.45 -3.40
N THR A 47 -4.56 2.92 -4.55
CA THR A 47 -4.26 1.53 -4.92
C THR A 47 -2.94 1.46 -5.68
N PHE A 48 -2.12 0.47 -5.37
CA PHE A 48 -0.90 0.14 -6.10
C PHE A 48 -1.00 -1.29 -6.62
N ARG A 49 -0.61 -1.48 -7.88
CA ARG A 49 -0.29 -2.80 -8.41
C ARG A 49 1.22 -2.96 -8.35
N VAL A 50 1.70 -4.03 -7.74
CA VAL A 50 3.14 -4.27 -7.55
C VAL A 50 3.49 -5.71 -7.98
N PRO A 51 4.64 -5.94 -8.60
CA PRO A 51 5.06 -7.28 -8.98
C PRO A 51 5.39 -8.14 -7.75
N ALA A 52 5.18 -9.45 -7.81
CA ALA A 52 5.61 -10.41 -6.80
C ALA A 52 7.12 -10.73 -6.93
N THR A 53 7.97 -9.70 -6.86
CA THR A 53 9.43 -9.85 -6.85
C THR A 53 9.90 -10.57 -5.59
N GLY A 54 11.14 -11.10 -5.59
CA GLY A 54 11.73 -11.68 -4.38
C GLY A 54 11.72 -10.71 -3.19
N ASN A 55 12.01 -9.43 -3.42
CA ASN A 55 11.97 -8.39 -2.40
C ASN A 55 10.55 -8.17 -1.85
N ASN A 56 9.54 -8.03 -2.72
CA ASN A 56 8.15 -7.89 -2.29
C ASN A 56 7.64 -9.13 -1.55
N ASN A 57 8.06 -10.34 -1.98
CA ASN A 57 7.69 -11.60 -1.34
C ASN A 57 8.30 -11.77 0.06
N LEU A 58 9.36 -11.04 0.43
CA LEU A 58 9.82 -11.00 1.84
C LEU A 58 8.73 -10.43 2.76
N PHE A 59 7.99 -9.43 2.28
CA PHE A 59 6.89 -8.84 3.02
C PHE A 59 5.58 -9.62 2.85
N PHE A 60 5.20 -9.95 1.61
CA PHE A 60 3.95 -10.67 1.32
C PHE A 60 4.03 -12.18 1.58
N LYS A 61 5.19 -12.69 1.98
CA LYS A 61 5.47 -14.11 2.26
C LYS A 61 4.85 -15.06 1.23
N PHE A 62 5.04 -14.76 -0.05
CA PHE A 62 4.48 -15.56 -1.15
C PHE A 62 2.96 -15.81 -1.02
N ALA A 63 2.16 -14.83 -0.58
CA ALA A 63 0.71 -14.95 -0.33
C ALA A 63 -0.16 -15.52 -1.48
N PHE A 64 0.41 -15.73 -2.67
CA PHE A 64 -0.23 -16.45 -3.78
C PHE A 64 -0.14 -17.98 -3.68
N MET A 65 0.76 -18.50 -2.84
CA MET A 65 0.87 -19.92 -2.55
C MET A 65 -0.26 -20.31 -1.61
N ILE A 66 -1.10 -21.25 -2.04
CA ILE A 66 -2.27 -21.71 -1.27
C ILE A 66 -1.86 -22.67 -0.15
N ASP A 67 -0.69 -23.30 -0.28
CA ASP A 67 -0.18 -24.31 0.65
C ASP A 67 0.25 -23.72 2.00
N ASP A 68 0.56 -22.42 2.05
CA ASP A 68 1.13 -21.76 3.21
C ASP A 68 0.33 -20.49 3.59
N VAL A 69 -0.12 -20.41 4.85
CA VAL A 69 -0.97 -19.30 5.38
C VAL A 69 -0.12 -18.35 6.22
N ASP A 70 1.08 -18.02 5.75
CA ASP A 70 2.04 -17.23 6.50
C ASP A 70 1.72 -15.72 6.52
N PHE A 71 0.93 -15.25 5.54
CA PHE A 71 0.57 -13.85 5.38
C PHE A 71 -0.92 -13.59 5.68
N ASP A 72 -1.18 -12.85 6.75
CA ASP A 72 -2.53 -12.44 7.13
C ASP A 72 -2.99 -11.21 6.32
N VAL A 73 -3.88 -11.44 5.36
CA VAL A 73 -4.50 -10.41 4.49
C VAL A 73 -5.58 -9.57 5.19
N THR A 74 -6.03 -9.98 6.37
CA THR A 74 -7.07 -9.28 7.15
C THR A 74 -6.48 -8.13 7.95
N VAL A 75 -5.20 -8.21 8.28
CA VAL A 75 -4.48 -7.22 9.10
C VAL A 75 -3.90 -6.13 8.23
N LYS A 76 -4.22 -4.87 8.56
CA LYS A 76 -3.59 -3.70 7.96
C LYS A 76 -2.17 -3.55 8.49
N LYS A 77 -1.23 -3.17 7.62
CA LYS A 77 0.18 -3.00 7.96
C LYS A 77 0.59 -1.53 7.85
N PRO A 78 1.27 -0.93 8.84
CA PRO A 78 1.65 0.48 8.76
C PRO A 78 2.52 0.75 7.54
N ALA A 79 2.34 1.91 6.92
CA ALA A 79 3.06 2.26 5.70
C ALA A 79 3.24 3.77 5.53
N GLU A 80 4.26 4.13 4.76
CA GLU A 80 4.66 5.50 4.48
C GLU A 80 4.96 5.65 2.99
N ILE A 81 4.36 6.66 2.36
CA ILE A 81 4.66 7.04 0.99
C ILE A 81 5.69 8.16 1.01
N TYR A 82 6.79 7.96 0.28
CA TYR A 82 7.83 8.95 0.07
C TYR A 82 7.77 9.48 -1.35
N VAL A 83 7.94 10.79 -1.51
CA VAL A 83 8.07 11.46 -2.80
C VAL A 83 9.34 12.28 -2.77
N ASN A 84 10.28 11.97 -3.66
CA ASN A 84 11.60 12.61 -3.73
C ASN A 84 12.36 12.59 -2.38
N GLY A 85 12.23 11.49 -1.63
CA GLY A 85 12.89 11.30 -0.34
C GLY A 85 12.18 11.95 0.87
N ALA A 86 11.13 12.75 0.66
CA ALA A 86 10.33 13.30 1.74
C ALA A 86 9.07 12.47 2.02
N ILE A 87 8.70 12.33 3.30
CA ILE A 87 7.44 11.67 3.70
C ILE A 87 6.27 12.51 3.15
N PHE A 88 5.52 11.94 2.23
CA PHE A 88 4.33 12.55 1.66
C PHE A 88 3.09 12.25 2.49
N ARG A 89 2.88 10.96 2.85
CA ARG A 89 1.75 10.51 3.67
C ARG A 89 2.13 9.30 4.50
N GLN A 90 1.56 9.23 5.71
CA GLN A 90 1.59 8.07 6.59
C GLN A 90 0.20 7.43 6.63
N GLY A 91 0.15 6.13 6.88
CA GLY A 91 -1.09 5.39 6.93
C GLY A 91 -0.84 3.90 7.03
N HIS A 92 -1.71 3.14 6.39
CA HIS A 92 -1.64 1.68 6.38
C HIS A 92 -1.85 1.14 4.98
N ILE A 93 -1.29 -0.03 4.69
CA ILE A 93 -1.65 -0.82 3.52
C ILE A 93 -2.42 -2.07 3.89
N ARG A 94 -3.18 -2.56 2.92
CA ARG A 94 -3.81 -3.88 2.95
C ARG A 94 -3.75 -4.53 1.58
N LEU A 95 -3.49 -5.84 1.54
CA LEU A 95 -3.61 -6.64 0.34
C LEU A 95 -5.08 -6.81 -0.03
N GLN A 96 -5.45 -6.40 -1.25
CA GLN A 96 -6.82 -6.49 -1.78
C GLN A 96 -6.97 -7.70 -2.68
N LYS A 97 -6.01 -7.90 -3.59
CA LYS A 97 -6.11 -8.93 -4.63
C LYS A 97 -4.74 -9.42 -5.07
N ILE A 98 -4.71 -10.65 -5.57
CA ILE A 98 -3.55 -11.24 -6.24
C ILE A 98 -3.96 -11.52 -7.68
N TYR A 99 -3.16 -11.08 -8.64
CA TYR A 99 -3.34 -11.37 -10.06
C TYR A 99 -2.34 -12.43 -10.50
N ASN A 100 -2.81 -13.43 -11.24
CA ASN A 100 -1.94 -14.33 -11.99
C ASN A 100 -1.81 -13.80 -13.42
N ASN A 101 -0.66 -13.19 -13.72
CA ASN A 101 -0.35 -12.74 -15.07
C ASN A 101 0.26 -13.89 -15.87
N LYS A 102 -0.61 -14.69 -16.49
CA LYS A 102 -0.22 -15.84 -17.32
C LYS A 102 0.68 -15.48 -18.49
N SER A 103 0.51 -14.29 -19.08
CA SER A 103 1.31 -13.85 -20.24
C SER A 103 2.76 -13.61 -19.87
N GLN A 104 3.02 -13.06 -18.69
CA GLN A 104 4.36 -12.76 -18.21
C GLN A 104 4.88 -13.75 -17.16
N HIS A 105 4.17 -14.87 -16.97
CA HIS A 105 4.47 -15.92 -15.99
C HIS A 105 4.84 -15.38 -14.60
N ARG A 106 4.07 -14.40 -14.12
CA ARG A 106 4.32 -13.71 -12.84
C ARG A 106 3.04 -13.46 -12.07
N TYR A 107 3.17 -13.29 -10.76
CA TYR A 107 2.09 -12.82 -9.90
C TYR A 107 2.23 -11.32 -9.64
N ASP A 108 1.10 -10.64 -9.47
CA ASP A 108 1.05 -9.25 -8.99
C ASP A 108 0.18 -9.15 -7.74
N TYR A 109 0.57 -8.25 -6.85
CA TYR A 109 -0.22 -7.86 -5.70
C TYR A 109 -0.93 -6.54 -5.96
N GLU A 110 -2.21 -6.48 -5.60
CA GLU A 110 -2.97 -5.24 -5.50
C GLU A 110 -3.08 -4.86 -4.04
N ILE A 111 -2.49 -3.74 -3.67
CA ILE A 111 -2.57 -3.19 -2.32
C ILE A 111 -3.32 -1.88 -2.34
N ILE A 112 -4.14 -1.66 -1.32
CA ILE A 112 -4.69 -0.34 -1.03
C ILE A 112 -3.88 0.31 0.07
N PHE A 113 -3.48 1.56 -0.13
CA PHE A 113 -2.99 2.45 0.90
C PHE A 113 -4.14 3.30 1.41
N LEU A 114 -4.26 3.39 2.73
CA LEU A 114 -5.25 4.18 3.46
C LEU A 114 -4.46 5.18 4.30
N GLY A 115 -4.50 6.44 3.91
CA GLY A 115 -3.81 7.53 4.58
C GLY A 115 -4.49 7.90 5.89
N GLU A 116 -3.70 8.17 6.90
CA GLU A 116 -4.21 8.76 8.14
C GLU A 116 -4.56 10.24 7.92
N THR A 117 -5.70 10.63 8.48
CA THR A 117 -6.11 12.02 8.56
C THR A 117 -5.32 12.65 9.69
N ARG A 118 -4.18 13.27 9.35
CA ARG A 118 -3.50 14.18 10.27
C ARG A 118 -4.41 15.39 10.45
N ASP A 119 -4.91 15.60 11.67
CA ASP A 119 -5.62 16.82 12.02
C ASP A 119 -4.68 18.00 11.75
N PHE A 120 -5.00 18.80 10.74
CA PHE A 120 -4.35 20.09 10.50
C PHE A 120 -4.96 21.11 11.46
N ALA A 121 -4.66 20.95 12.74
CA ALA A 121 -4.91 21.97 13.76
C ALA A 121 -3.58 22.26 14.45
N SER A 122 -2.84 23.23 13.92
CA SER A 122 -1.84 24.01 14.65
C SER A 122 -1.82 25.42 14.11
#